data_AF-A0A3D5KCS3-F1
#
_entry.id   AF-A0A3D5KCS3-F1
#
_cell.length_a   1.000
_cell.length_b   1.000
_cell.length_c   1.000
_cell.angle_alpha   90.00
_cell.angle_beta   90.00
_cell.angle_gamma   90.00
#
_symmetry.space_group_name_H-M   'P 1'
#
loop_
_entity.id
_entity.type
_entity.pdbx_description
1 polymer ?
#
loop_
_entity_poly.entity_id
_entity_poly.type
_entity_poly.pdbx_seq_one_letter_code
_entity_poly.pdbx_strand_id
1 'polypeptide(L)'
;MWYNLYKVEATEGGFKMEVKMLIENEKLESRPELAKKHGLSLFIRYKGENILFDTGDSGAFIDNADKMGVSIEDIDTVIISHGHYDHGGGLERFLRMNSKARVFIHSKARKNYYVKLPFKNKDISIPREVFYHYDKRITFMEETEELSKGLFLITDISKKEPWTKFAQRMLTKEEGRFVQGWRLNYKRRELDYMN
;
A
#
# COMPACT_ATOMS: atom_id res chain seq x y z
N MET A 1 2.33 -30.02 10.61
CA MET A 1 1.48 -29.40 9.58
C MET A 1 1.85 -27.92 9.54
N TRP A 2 2.86 -27.57 8.74
CA TRP A 2 3.43 -26.22 8.71
C TRP A 2 2.56 -25.35 7.81
N TYR A 3 1.90 -24.33 8.38
CA TYR A 3 1.23 -23.31 7.60
C TYR A 3 2.27 -22.63 6.69
N ASN A 4 1.98 -22.61 5.39
CA ASN A 4 2.76 -21.87 4.41
C ASN A 4 2.50 -20.37 4.71
N LEU A 5 3.38 -19.70 5.47
CA LEU A 5 3.22 -18.28 5.84
C LEU A 5 2.95 -17.36 4.63
N TYR A 6 3.36 -17.79 3.45
CA TYR A 6 3.25 -17.07 2.18
C TYR A 6 2.08 -17.53 1.34
N LYS A 7 1.18 -18.36 1.88
CA LYS A 7 -0.05 -18.76 1.24
C LYS A 7 -1.12 -19.06 2.27
N VAL A 8 -2.07 -18.15 2.41
CA VAL A 8 -3.28 -18.36 3.22
C VAL A 8 -4.44 -18.70 2.29
N GLU A 9 -5.21 -19.73 2.64
CA GLU A 9 -6.43 -20.08 1.94
C GLU A 9 -7.62 -20.01 2.90
N ALA A 10 -8.70 -19.35 2.48
CA ALA A 10 -9.95 -19.26 3.23
C ALA A 10 -11.15 -19.54 2.33
N THR A 11 -12.21 -20.12 2.88
CA THR A 11 -13.45 -20.44 2.14
C THR A 11 -14.67 -19.86 2.83
N GLU A 12 -15.45 -19.05 2.11
CA GLU A 12 -16.75 -18.55 2.55
C GLU A 12 -17.73 -18.54 1.37
N GLY A 13 -18.95 -19.05 1.56
CA GLY A 13 -19.98 -19.07 0.52
C GLY A 13 -19.60 -19.83 -0.77
N GLY A 14 -18.71 -20.82 -0.69
CA GLY A 14 -18.23 -21.61 -1.84
C GLY A 14 -17.07 -20.97 -2.62
N PHE A 15 -16.60 -19.78 -2.23
CA PHE A 15 -15.47 -19.11 -2.85
C PHE A 15 -14.20 -19.32 -2.06
N LYS A 16 -13.09 -19.53 -2.77
CA LYS A 16 -11.74 -19.66 -2.20
C LYS A 16 -10.98 -18.35 -2.34
N MET A 17 -10.45 -17.84 -1.25
CA MET A 17 -9.48 -16.76 -1.22
C MET A 17 -8.08 -17.36 -1.10
N GLU A 18 -7.13 -16.87 -1.88
CA GLU A 18 -5.71 -17.19 -1.77
C GLU A 18 -4.94 -15.88 -1.53
N VAL A 19 -4.04 -15.85 -0.56
CA VAL A 19 -3.16 -14.69 -0.32
C VAL A 19 -1.71 -15.15 -0.33
N LYS A 20 -0.88 -14.55 -1.18
CA LYS A 20 0.56 -14.76 -1.24
C LYS A 20 1.32 -13.49 -0.84
N MET A 21 2.28 -13.62 0.08
CA MET A 21 3.16 -12.50 0.44
C MET A 21 4.29 -12.39 -0.58
N LEU A 22 4.26 -11.37 -1.44
CA LEU A 22 5.29 -11.16 -2.45
C LEU A 22 6.48 -10.39 -1.89
N ILE A 23 6.26 -9.46 -0.97
CA ILE A 23 7.30 -8.77 -0.19
C ILE A 23 6.82 -8.60 1.24
N GLU A 24 7.74 -8.85 2.15
CA GLU A 24 7.61 -8.59 3.58
C GLU A 24 9.01 -8.39 4.20
N ASN A 25 9.04 -7.89 5.44
CA ASN A 25 10.27 -7.40 6.08
C ASN A 25 11.19 -8.54 6.58
N GLU A 26 10.60 -9.67 6.93
CA GLU A 26 11.28 -10.84 7.46
C GLU A 26 11.67 -11.81 6.35
N LYS A 27 12.66 -12.65 6.66
CA LYS A 27 13.10 -13.70 5.75
C LYS A 27 12.50 -15.00 6.24
N LEU A 28 11.86 -15.73 5.33
CA LEU A 28 11.47 -17.10 5.62
C LEU A 28 12.60 -18.07 5.25
N GLU A 29 13.19 -18.72 6.25
CA GLU A 29 14.31 -19.64 6.02
C GLU A 29 13.94 -20.85 5.15
N SER A 30 12.67 -21.25 5.11
CA SER A 30 12.20 -22.31 4.22
C SER A 30 12.05 -21.90 2.75
N ARG A 31 12.17 -20.60 2.43
CA ARG A 31 12.05 -20.02 1.09
C ARG A 31 13.21 -19.07 0.79
N PRO A 32 14.47 -19.56 0.82
CA PRO A 32 15.66 -18.72 0.70
C PRO A 32 15.80 -18.04 -0.66
N GLU A 33 15.07 -18.50 -1.68
CA GLU A 33 15.03 -17.91 -3.01
C GLU A 33 14.22 -16.59 -3.05
N LEU A 34 13.37 -16.33 -2.06
CA LEU A 34 12.55 -15.12 -1.99
C LEU A 34 13.34 -13.97 -1.37
N ALA A 35 13.29 -12.80 -2.01
CA ALA A 35 13.88 -11.59 -1.47
C ALA A 35 13.02 -11.04 -0.31
N LYS A 36 13.68 -10.55 0.75
CA LYS A 36 13.04 -9.71 1.78
C LYS A 36 13.40 -8.25 1.60
N LYS A 37 12.44 -7.36 1.85
CA LYS A 37 12.61 -5.91 1.77
C LYS A 37 11.74 -5.24 2.81
N HIS A 38 12.18 -4.08 3.30
CA HIS A 38 11.28 -3.24 4.09
C HIS A 38 10.14 -2.76 3.19
N GLY A 39 8.93 -3.19 3.47
CA GLY A 39 7.76 -2.88 2.67
C GLY A 39 6.77 -4.03 2.62
N LEU A 40 5.72 -3.85 1.82
CA LEU A 40 4.66 -4.84 1.68
C LEU A 40 4.28 -5.00 0.22
N SER A 41 4.05 -6.24 -0.20
CA SER A 41 3.30 -6.54 -1.42
C SER A 41 2.61 -7.88 -1.25
N LEU A 42 1.31 -7.94 -1.55
CA LEU A 42 0.49 -9.13 -1.44
C LEU A 42 -0.19 -9.41 -2.78
N PHE A 43 -0.12 -10.64 -3.24
CA PHE A 43 -1.04 -11.14 -4.26
C PHE A 43 -2.24 -11.76 -3.57
N ILE A 44 -3.43 -11.38 -3.99
CA ILE A 44 -4.70 -11.88 -3.47
C ILE A 44 -5.51 -12.37 -4.65
N ARG A 45 -5.98 -13.62 -4.61
CA ARG A 45 -6.98 -14.10 -5.55
C ARG A 45 -8.29 -14.36 -4.83
N TYR A 46 -9.35 -13.74 -5.34
CA TYR A 46 -10.68 -13.82 -4.76
C TYR A 46 -11.73 -13.76 -5.86
N LYS A 47 -12.67 -14.71 -5.87
CA LYS A 47 -13.77 -14.77 -6.86
C LYS A 47 -13.33 -14.67 -8.33
N GLY A 48 -12.15 -15.20 -8.65
CA GLY A 48 -11.58 -15.17 -10.01
C GLY A 48 -10.84 -13.87 -10.37
N GLU A 49 -10.81 -12.89 -9.48
CA GLU A 49 -10.05 -11.64 -9.66
C GLU A 49 -8.65 -11.78 -9.03
N ASN A 50 -7.63 -11.36 -9.77
CA ASN A 50 -6.24 -11.27 -9.31
C ASN A 50 -5.94 -9.85 -8.85
N ILE A 51 -5.71 -9.69 -7.55
CA ILE A 51 -5.51 -8.40 -6.89
C ILE A 51 -4.07 -8.31 -6.40
N LEU A 52 -3.42 -7.20 -6.66
CA LEU A 52 -2.13 -6.83 -6.09
C LEU A 52 -2.35 -5.72 -5.06
N PHE A 53 -2.04 -6.01 -3.80
CA PHE A 53 -2.10 -5.02 -2.72
C PHE A 53 -0.68 -4.60 -2.33
N ASP A 54 -0.35 -3.35 -2.59
CA ASP A 54 0.99 -2.78 -2.51
C ASP A 54 2.05 -3.47 -3.40
N THR A 55 3.18 -2.80 -3.59
CA THR A 55 4.24 -3.12 -4.56
C THR A 55 5.64 -3.07 -3.94
N GLY A 56 5.74 -2.99 -2.61
CA GLY A 56 7.02 -2.93 -1.89
C GLY A 56 7.82 -1.66 -2.17
N ASP A 57 9.10 -1.69 -1.78
CA ASP A 57 10.06 -0.59 -1.96
C ASP A 57 10.56 -0.40 -3.39
N SER A 58 10.41 -1.43 -4.22
CA SER A 58 11.10 -1.57 -5.51
C SER A 58 10.47 -2.69 -6.33
N GLY A 59 11.09 -3.01 -7.47
CA GLY A 59 10.67 -4.11 -8.33
C GLY A 59 10.78 -5.52 -7.74
N ALA A 60 11.33 -5.72 -6.53
CA ALA A 60 11.62 -7.05 -5.99
C ALA A 60 10.38 -7.96 -5.84
N PHE A 61 9.20 -7.37 -5.64
CA PHE A 61 7.95 -8.15 -5.56
C PHE A 61 7.62 -8.89 -6.86
N ILE A 62 8.03 -8.36 -8.02
CA ILE A 62 7.85 -8.99 -9.33
C ILE A 62 8.73 -10.23 -9.44
N ASP A 63 9.98 -10.13 -8.96
CA ASP A 63 10.91 -11.25 -8.99
C ASP A 63 10.47 -12.37 -8.04
N ASN A 64 9.84 -12.02 -6.91
CA ASN A 64 9.20 -12.99 -6.02
C ASN A 64 7.90 -13.56 -6.61
N ALA A 65 7.09 -12.74 -7.30
CA ALA A 65 5.88 -13.19 -7.98
C ALA A 65 6.18 -14.31 -8.98
N ASP A 66 7.21 -14.13 -9.81
CA ASP A 66 7.67 -15.13 -10.78
C ASP A 66 8.02 -16.46 -10.10
N LYS A 67 8.85 -16.42 -9.04
CA LYS A 67 9.22 -17.59 -8.21
C LYS A 67 8.04 -18.26 -7.52
N MET A 68 6.94 -17.53 -7.33
CA MET A 68 5.72 -18.02 -6.69
C MET A 68 4.62 -18.40 -7.70
N GLY A 69 4.93 -18.40 -9.01
CA GLY A 69 4.00 -18.72 -10.08
C GLY A 69 2.84 -17.73 -10.18
N VAL A 70 3.11 -16.44 -9.96
CA VAL A 70 2.17 -15.34 -10.13
C VAL A 70 2.60 -14.52 -11.33
N SER A 71 1.79 -14.52 -12.39
CA SER A 71 2.02 -13.67 -13.55
C SER A 71 1.56 -12.24 -13.26
N ILE A 72 2.46 -11.27 -13.47
CA ILE A 72 2.16 -9.84 -13.30
C ILE A 72 1.17 -9.35 -14.37
N GLU A 73 1.23 -9.91 -15.57
CA GLU A 73 0.32 -9.58 -16.67
C GLU A 73 -1.13 -10.01 -16.37
N ASP A 74 -1.30 -11.01 -15.50
CA ASP A 74 -2.61 -11.54 -15.13
C ASP A 74 -3.30 -10.76 -14.01
N ILE A 75 -2.62 -9.79 -13.38
CA ILE A 75 -3.22 -8.92 -12.35
C ILE A 75 -4.32 -8.06 -12.97
N ASP A 76 -5.49 -8.03 -12.33
CA ASP A 76 -6.68 -7.31 -12.78
C ASP A 76 -6.88 -5.99 -12.02
N THR A 77 -6.53 -5.97 -10.74
CA THR A 77 -6.70 -4.82 -9.85
C THR A 77 -5.46 -4.61 -8.99
N VAL A 78 -5.01 -3.36 -8.87
CA VAL A 78 -3.95 -2.94 -7.95
C VAL A 78 -4.50 -1.94 -6.95
N ILE A 79 -4.17 -2.13 -5.68
CA ILE A 79 -4.51 -1.22 -4.60
C ILE A 79 -3.21 -0.78 -3.92
N ILE A 80 -2.95 0.52 -3.85
CA ILE A 80 -1.87 1.07 -3.03
C ILE A 80 -2.46 1.66 -1.76
N SER A 81 -2.05 1.12 -0.62
CA SER A 81 -2.61 1.42 0.69
C SER A 81 -2.38 2.88 1.10
N HIS A 82 -1.19 3.43 0.85
CA HIS A 82 -0.85 4.82 1.14
C HIS A 82 0.42 5.28 0.40
N GLY A 83 0.74 6.58 0.50
CA GLY A 83 1.77 7.24 -0.30
C GLY A 83 3.23 7.02 0.11
N HIS A 84 3.57 5.95 0.84
CA HIS A 84 4.95 5.67 1.20
C HIS A 84 5.65 4.79 0.15
N TYR A 85 6.95 5.00 -0.05
CA TYR A 85 7.74 4.30 -1.07
C TYR A 85 7.87 2.80 -0.80
N ASP A 86 7.84 2.35 0.44
CA ASP A 86 7.90 0.94 0.82
C ASP A 86 6.60 0.17 0.50
N HIS A 87 5.58 0.88 0.01
CA HIS A 87 4.31 0.33 -0.47
C HIS A 87 4.08 0.59 -1.96
N GLY A 88 4.47 1.75 -2.48
CA GLY A 88 4.28 2.12 -3.89
C GLY A 88 5.54 2.19 -4.74
N GLY A 89 6.71 1.85 -4.20
CA GLY A 89 8.01 2.01 -4.87
C GLY A 89 8.19 1.08 -6.07
N GLY A 90 7.53 -0.08 -6.08
CA GLY A 90 7.51 -0.99 -7.21
C GLY A 90 6.50 -0.66 -8.32
N LEU A 91 5.63 0.34 -8.11
CA LEU A 91 4.48 0.63 -8.98
C LEU A 91 4.89 0.97 -10.41
N GLU A 92 6.01 1.67 -10.61
CA GLU A 92 6.47 2.00 -11.97
C GLU A 92 6.82 0.73 -12.77
N ARG A 93 7.54 -0.21 -12.13
CA ARG A 93 7.92 -1.48 -12.79
C ARG A 93 6.67 -2.30 -13.10
N PHE A 94 5.69 -2.30 -12.21
CA PHE A 94 4.38 -2.91 -12.46
C PHE A 94 3.72 -2.34 -13.72
N LEU A 95 3.58 -1.01 -13.80
CA LEU A 95 2.86 -0.33 -14.87
C LEU A 95 3.52 -0.50 -16.24
N ARG A 96 4.83 -0.73 -16.28
CA ARG A 96 5.56 -1.09 -17.51
C ARG A 96 5.27 -2.52 -17.99
N MET A 97 4.96 -3.43 -17.08
CA MET A 97 4.73 -4.85 -17.38
C MET A 97 3.25 -5.21 -17.53
N ASN A 98 2.35 -4.46 -16.89
CA ASN A 98 0.91 -4.70 -16.93
C ASN A 98 0.18 -3.51 -17.57
N SER A 99 -0.54 -3.79 -18.65
CA SER A 99 -1.33 -2.80 -19.42
C SER A 99 -2.83 -2.80 -19.09
N LYS A 100 -3.35 -3.82 -18.39
CA LYS A 100 -4.80 -4.04 -18.20
C LYS A 100 -5.34 -3.64 -16.83
N ALA A 101 -4.52 -3.74 -15.78
CA ALA A 101 -5.00 -3.63 -14.41
C ALA A 101 -5.55 -2.24 -14.11
N ARG A 102 -6.66 -2.20 -13.36
CA ARG A 102 -7.18 -0.98 -12.74
C ARG A 102 -6.33 -0.68 -11.50
N VAL A 103 -5.73 0.51 -11.42
CA VAL A 103 -4.88 0.89 -10.29
C VAL A 103 -5.59 1.93 -9.44
N PHE A 104 -5.85 1.59 -8.18
CA PHE A 104 -6.56 2.43 -7.22
C PHE A 104 -5.61 2.91 -6.12
N ILE A 105 -5.62 4.23 -5.88
CA ILE A 105 -4.78 4.87 -4.88
C ILE A 105 -5.59 5.99 -4.21
N HIS A 106 -5.54 6.14 -2.89
CA HIS A 106 -6.16 7.30 -2.26
C HIS A 106 -5.47 8.60 -2.74
N SER A 107 -6.23 9.63 -3.12
CA SER A 107 -5.74 10.95 -3.58
C SER A 107 -4.68 11.59 -2.68
N LYS A 108 -4.73 11.33 -1.36
CA LYS A 108 -3.74 11.78 -0.37
C LYS A 108 -2.35 11.19 -0.60
N ALA A 109 -2.21 10.02 -1.22
CA ALA A 109 -0.94 9.38 -1.50
C ALA A 109 0.00 10.23 -2.39
N ARG A 110 -0.54 11.20 -3.13
CA ARG A 110 0.23 12.16 -3.94
C ARG A 110 1.00 13.20 -3.11
N LYS A 111 0.70 13.31 -1.82
CA LYS A 111 1.41 14.21 -0.92
C LYS A 111 2.84 13.72 -0.72
N ASN A 112 3.69 14.63 -0.24
CA ASN A 112 5.03 14.23 0.18
C ASN A 112 5.02 13.81 1.63
N TYR A 113 5.62 12.67 1.89
CA TYR A 113 5.74 12.07 3.20
C TYR A 113 7.21 12.02 3.61
N TYR A 114 7.45 12.27 4.89
CA TYR A 114 8.79 12.29 5.46
C TYR A 114 8.81 11.62 6.82
N VAL A 115 9.93 11.00 7.15
CA VAL A 115 10.23 10.59 8.53
C VAL A 115 11.24 11.54 9.15
N LYS A 116 10.93 12.04 10.36
CA LYS A 116 11.84 12.86 11.15
C LYS A 116 12.99 12.01 11.69
N LEU A 117 14.22 12.35 11.31
CA LEU A 117 15.47 11.79 11.82
C LEU A 117 16.23 12.86 12.63
N PRO A 118 17.25 12.49 13.41
CA PRO A 118 18.18 13.47 13.95
C PRO A 118 18.76 14.32 12.80
N PHE A 119 18.66 15.64 12.92
CA PHE A 119 19.23 16.65 12.00
C PHE A 119 18.66 16.72 10.58
N LYS A 120 17.76 15.82 10.16
CA LYS A 120 17.13 15.88 8.82
C LYS A 120 15.79 15.18 8.75
N ASN A 121 15.02 15.49 7.72
CA ASN A 121 13.83 14.74 7.34
C ASN A 121 14.17 13.88 6.12
N LYS A 122 13.91 12.57 6.19
CA LYS A 122 14.09 11.65 5.06
C LYS A 122 12.77 11.57 4.29
N ASP A 123 12.84 11.80 2.98
CA ASP A 123 11.70 11.60 2.07
C ASP A 123 11.37 10.11 2.00
N ILE A 124 10.10 9.79 2.19
CA ILE A 124 9.57 8.42 2.11
C ILE A 124 8.38 8.35 1.14
N SER A 125 8.22 9.34 0.26
CA SER A 125 7.12 9.40 -0.70
C SER A 125 7.30 8.39 -1.83
N ILE A 126 6.20 7.93 -2.41
CA ILE A 126 6.22 7.32 -3.75
C ILE A 126 6.85 8.32 -4.74
N PRO A 127 7.75 7.88 -5.65
CA PRO A 127 8.33 8.77 -6.66
C PRO A 127 7.24 9.50 -7.46
N ARG A 128 7.32 10.84 -7.50
CA ARG A 128 6.27 11.70 -8.06
C ARG A 128 6.08 11.49 -9.56
N GLU A 129 7.15 11.09 -10.22
CA GLU A 129 7.24 10.79 -11.63
C GLU A 129 6.25 9.70 -12.03
N VAL A 130 5.96 8.75 -11.12
CA VAL A 130 4.95 7.70 -11.35
C VAL A 130 3.57 8.30 -11.56
N PHE A 131 3.18 9.28 -10.74
CA PHE A 131 1.88 9.95 -10.87
C PHE A 131 1.79 10.85 -12.11
N TYR A 132 2.92 11.36 -12.60
CA TYR A 132 2.96 12.19 -13.81
C TYR A 132 2.96 11.35 -15.09
N HIS A 133 3.76 10.27 -15.15
CA HIS A 133 3.89 9.44 -16.34
C HIS A 133 2.73 8.47 -16.55
N TYR A 134 2.01 8.13 -15.48
CA TYR A 134 0.95 7.14 -15.50
C TYR A 134 -0.38 7.66 -14.92
N ASP A 135 -0.61 8.98 -14.98
CA ASP A 135 -1.84 9.62 -14.50
C ASP A 135 -3.11 8.95 -15.06
N LYS A 136 -3.11 8.59 -16.34
CA LYS A 136 -4.22 7.92 -17.03
C LYS A 136 -4.43 6.46 -16.61
N ARG A 137 -3.45 5.85 -15.95
CA ARG A 137 -3.53 4.45 -15.47
C ARG A 137 -3.93 4.37 -14.00
N ILE A 138 -3.96 5.49 -13.28
CA ILE A 138 -4.17 5.56 -11.85
C ILE A 138 -5.50 6.26 -11.55
N THR A 139 -6.43 5.54 -10.93
CA THR A 139 -7.67 6.10 -10.39
C THR A 139 -7.43 6.55 -8.97
N PHE A 140 -7.51 7.87 -8.74
CA PHE A 140 -7.43 8.45 -7.40
C PHE A 140 -8.80 8.42 -6.72
N MET A 141 -8.83 7.92 -5.50
CA MET A 141 -10.06 7.78 -4.70
C MET A 141 -10.02 8.65 -3.46
N GLU A 142 -11.19 9.06 -3.00
CA GLU A 142 -11.34 9.86 -1.76
C GLU A 142 -12.26 9.17 -0.75
N GLU A 143 -13.22 8.40 -1.23
CA GLU A 143 -14.28 7.78 -0.42
C GLU A 143 -14.21 6.26 -0.47
N THR A 144 -14.89 5.63 0.50
CA THR A 144 -15.02 4.17 0.56
C THR A 144 -15.92 3.70 -0.56
N GLU A 145 -15.47 2.73 -1.36
CA GLU A 145 -16.21 2.24 -2.52
C GLU A 145 -16.11 0.72 -2.66
N GLU A 146 -17.14 0.12 -3.25
CA GLU A 146 -17.13 -1.27 -3.71
C GLU A 146 -16.52 -1.34 -5.11
N LEU A 147 -15.31 -1.92 -5.22
CA LEU A 147 -14.57 -2.00 -6.49
C LEU A 147 -15.09 -3.11 -7.43
N SER A 148 -15.63 -4.16 -6.82
CA SER A 148 -16.29 -5.32 -7.44
C SER A 148 -17.09 -6.07 -6.38
N LYS A 149 -17.97 -7.00 -6.77
CA LYS A 149 -18.92 -7.67 -5.87
C LYS A 149 -18.24 -8.36 -4.68
N GLY A 150 -18.34 -7.74 -3.50
CA GLY A 150 -17.72 -8.20 -2.25
C GLY A 150 -16.27 -7.79 -2.04
N LEU A 151 -15.76 -6.83 -2.84
CA LEU A 151 -14.45 -6.21 -2.67
C LEU A 151 -14.64 -4.71 -2.38
N PHE A 152 -14.38 -4.30 -1.14
CA PHE A 152 -14.51 -2.93 -0.70
C PHE A 152 -13.14 -2.31 -0.45
N LEU A 153 -12.91 -1.11 -0.96
CA LEU A 153 -11.80 -0.26 -0.55
C LEU A 153 -12.30 0.73 0.49
N ILE A 154 -11.79 0.64 1.72
CA ILE A 154 -12.17 1.52 2.82
C ILE A 154 -11.11 2.63 2.95
N THR A 155 -11.53 3.88 2.81
CA THR A 155 -10.61 5.04 2.89
C THR A 155 -10.70 5.78 4.22
N ASP A 156 -11.85 5.76 4.88
CA ASP A 156 -12.08 6.46 6.15
C ASP A 156 -11.90 5.52 7.36
N ILE A 157 -10.65 5.36 7.78
CA ILE A 157 -10.31 4.63 9.00
C ILE A 157 -10.10 5.64 10.12
N SER A 158 -11.16 5.92 10.88
CA SER A 158 -11.07 6.77 12.06
C SER A 158 -10.25 6.07 13.17
N LYS A 159 -9.23 6.77 13.70
CA LYS A 159 -8.41 6.23 14.78
C LYS A 159 -8.92 6.73 16.13
N LYS A 160 -9.29 5.80 17.01
CA LYS A 160 -9.70 6.09 18.40
C LYS A 160 -8.53 6.07 19.40
N GLU A 161 -7.41 5.46 19.02
CA GLU A 161 -6.27 5.21 19.91
C GLU A 161 -5.12 6.24 19.79
N PRO A 162 -4.35 6.48 20.88
CA PRO A 162 -3.18 7.34 20.86
C PRO A 162 -2.11 6.92 19.85
N TRP A 163 -1.29 7.88 19.43
CA TRP A 163 -0.21 7.63 18.48
C TRP A 163 0.99 6.96 19.13
N THR A 164 1.53 5.94 18.46
CA THR A 164 2.82 5.35 18.83
C THR A 164 3.94 6.39 18.68
N LYS A 165 5.03 6.22 19.45
CA LYS A 165 6.22 7.09 19.34
C LYS A 165 6.78 7.14 17.92
N PHE A 166 6.65 6.06 17.16
CA PHE A 166 7.09 6.01 15.76
C PHE A 166 6.19 6.86 14.85
N ALA A 167 4.86 6.73 14.97
CA ALA A 167 3.92 7.51 14.17
C ALA A 167 4.06 9.03 14.41
N GLN A 168 4.50 9.43 15.60
CA GLN A 168 4.78 10.84 15.92
C GLN A 168 5.94 11.44 15.10
N ARG A 169 6.77 10.60 14.44
CA ARG A 169 7.87 11.05 13.58
C ARG A 169 7.45 11.26 12.13
N MET A 170 6.21 10.89 11.76
CA MET A 170 5.73 10.99 10.39
C MET A 170 5.23 12.40 10.08
N LEU A 171 5.72 12.95 8.97
CA LEU A 171 5.50 14.30 8.52
C LEU A 171 4.96 14.32 7.10
N THR A 172 4.19 15.34 6.78
CA THR A 172 3.82 15.72 5.42
C THR A 172 4.32 17.13 5.16
N LYS A 173 4.67 17.44 3.91
CA LYS A 173 5.05 18.80 3.53
C LYS A 173 3.88 19.52 2.87
N GLU A 174 3.40 20.59 3.47
CA GLU A 174 2.31 21.44 2.99
C GLU A 174 2.80 22.89 2.92
N GLU A 175 2.64 23.55 1.77
CA GLU A 175 3.06 24.95 1.54
C GLU A 175 4.51 25.24 1.99
N GLY A 176 5.42 24.29 1.74
CA GLY A 176 6.83 24.41 2.11
C GLY A 176 7.16 24.07 3.57
N ARG A 177 6.16 23.86 4.44
CA ARG A 177 6.32 23.55 5.86
C ARG A 177 6.07 22.07 6.15
N PHE A 178 6.78 21.53 7.14
CA PHE A 178 6.52 20.18 7.63
C PHE A 178 5.42 20.20 8.69
N VAL A 179 4.34 19.46 8.45
CA VAL A 179 3.24 19.22 9.38
C VAL A 179 3.22 17.75 9.76
N GLN A 180 2.67 17.40 10.92
CA GLN A 180 2.50 15.99 11.27
C GLN A 180 1.50 15.34 10.30
N GLY A 181 1.93 14.27 9.61
CA GLY A 181 1.38 13.88 8.30
C GLY A 181 -0.07 13.39 8.24
N TRP A 182 -0.74 13.32 9.39
CA TRP A 182 -2.14 12.88 9.50
C TRP A 182 -3.02 13.86 10.29
N ARG A 183 -2.61 15.13 10.45
CA ARG A 183 -3.40 16.19 11.12
C ARG A 183 -4.69 16.63 10.37
N LEU A 184 -5.13 15.90 9.35
CA LEU A 184 -6.18 16.36 8.42
C LEU A 184 -7.62 15.95 8.78
N ASN A 185 -7.90 15.46 9.99
CA ASN A 185 -9.30 15.25 10.43
C ASN A 185 -9.47 15.49 11.94
N TYR A 186 -8.85 16.55 12.46
CA TYR A 186 -9.42 17.21 13.63
C TYR A 186 -9.91 18.57 13.16
N LYS A 187 -11.20 18.65 12.79
CA LYS A 187 -11.92 19.89 13.07
C LYS A 187 -11.60 20.18 14.53
N ARG A 188 -10.96 21.33 14.77
CA ARG A 188 -10.92 21.96 16.07
C ARG A 188 -12.39 22.09 16.49
N ARG A 189 -12.95 21.07 17.16
CA ARG A 189 -14.00 21.35 18.13
C ARG A 189 -13.24 22.18 19.15
N GLU A 190 -13.49 23.48 19.06
CA GLU A 190 -13.21 24.41 20.13
C GLU A 190 -13.63 23.71 21.41
N LEU A 191 -12.62 23.30 22.18
CA LEU A 191 -12.84 23.11 23.59
C LEU A 191 -13.03 24.53 24.11
N ASP A 192 -14.30 24.93 24.17
CA ASP A 192 -14.79 25.87 25.16
C ASP A 192 -14.35 25.35 26.52
N TYR A 193 -13.13 25.72 26.90
CA TYR A 193 -12.79 25.97 28.29
C TYR A 193 -12.67 27.48 28.41
N MET A 194 -13.83 28.14 28.37
CA MET A 194 -14.00 29.41 29.07
C MET A 194 -14.19 29.09 30.55
N ASN A 195 -13.29 29.64 31.37
CA ASN A 195 -13.40 30.01 32.78
C ASN A 195 -14.15 29.07 33.74
#